data_AF-A0A962H2U2-F1
#
_entry.id   AF-A0A962H2U2-F1
#
_cell.length_a   1.000
_cell.length_b   1.000
_cell.length_c   1.000
_cell.angle_alpha   90.00
_cell.angle_beta   90.00
_cell.angle_gamma   90.00
#
_symmetry.space_group_name_H-M   'P 1'
#
loop_
_entity.id
_entity.type
_entity.pdbx_description
1 polymer ?
#
loop_
_entity_poly.entity_id
_entity_poly.type
_entity_poly.pdbx_seq_one_letter_code
_entity_poly.pdbx_strand_id
1 'polypeptide(L)'
;HERRNDLPRLQARGHEALAVMERQLATTPYLAGERFSIADIALYAYTHAAGDGGIELSGYPHLQRWLDRVAAQPGHVPMAV
;
A
#
# COMPACT_ATOMS: atom_id res chain seq x y z
N HIS A 1 -7.25 -27.49 -0.54
CA HIS A 1 -8.12 -26.56 0.23
C HIS A 1 -8.65 -25.53 -0.74
N GLU A 2 -9.97 -25.44 -0.93
CA GLU A 2 -10.60 -24.62 -1.99
C GLU A 2 -10.14 -23.15 -1.99
N ARG A 3 -9.91 -22.56 -0.80
CA ARG A 3 -9.39 -21.19 -0.63
C ARG A 3 -8.04 -20.90 -1.32
N ARG A 4 -7.21 -21.91 -1.57
CA ARG A 4 -5.91 -21.72 -2.25
C ARG A 4 -6.09 -21.43 -3.75
N ASN A 5 -7.20 -21.86 -4.36
CA ASN A 5 -7.49 -21.60 -5.77
C ASN A 5 -7.89 -20.13 -6.02
N ASP A 6 -8.29 -19.40 -4.97
CA ASP A 6 -8.62 -17.98 -5.07
C ASP A 6 -7.39 -17.07 -5.15
N LEU A 7 -6.20 -17.55 -4.79
CA LEU A 7 -5.00 -16.73 -4.66
C LEU A 7 -4.70 -15.88 -5.91
N PRO A 8 -4.72 -16.42 -7.15
CA PRO A 8 -4.46 -15.61 -8.34
C PRO A 8 -5.48 -14.48 -8.52
N ARG A 9 -6.77 -14.75 -8.23
CA ARG A 9 -7.84 -13.75 -8.31
C ARG A 9 -7.67 -12.66 -7.26
N LEU A 10 -7.26 -13.03 -6.05
CA LEU A 10 -7.00 -12.08 -4.96
C LEU A 10 -5.79 -11.20 -5.27
N GLN A 11 -4.72 -11.78 -5.82
CA GLN A 11 -3.54 -11.02 -6.27
C GLN A 11 -3.88 -10.05 -7.40
N ALA A 12 -4.65 -10.48 -8.40
CA ALA A 12 -5.11 -9.59 -9.47
C ALA A 12 -5.89 -8.38 -8.93
N ARG A 13 -6.82 -8.60 -8.00
CA ARG A 13 -7.54 -7.51 -7.31
C ARG A 13 -6.63 -6.63 -6.46
N GLY A 14 -5.61 -7.22 -5.83
CA GLY A 14 -4.58 -6.47 -5.11
C GLY A 14 -3.85 -5.50 -6.05
N HIS A 15 -3.39 -5.99 -7.21
CA HIS A 15 -2.75 -5.15 -8.22
C HIS A 15 -3.68 -4.05 -8.76
N GLU A 16 -4.98 -4.34 -8.97
CA GLU A 16 -5.97 -3.33 -9.36
C GLU A 16 -6.08 -2.20 -8.32
N ALA A 17 -6.15 -2.55 -7.04
CA ALA A 17 -6.20 -1.58 -5.94
C ALA A 17 -4.91 -0.75 -5.85
N LEU A 18 -3.74 -1.40 -5.92
CA LEU A 18 -2.45 -0.71 -5.91
C LEU A 18 -2.30 0.23 -7.11
N ALA A 19 -2.80 -0.15 -8.28
CA ALA A 19 -2.80 0.71 -9.46
C ALA A 19 -3.68 1.96 -9.28
N VAL A 20 -4.78 1.88 -8.52
CA VAL A 20 -5.58 3.05 -8.16
C VAL A 20 -4.79 3.97 -7.23
N MET A 21 -4.16 3.41 -6.19
CA MET A 21 -3.33 4.17 -5.25
C MET A 21 -2.17 4.86 -5.95
N GLU A 22 -1.46 4.15 -6.83
CA GLU A 22 -0.33 4.68 -7.60
C GLU A 22 -0.72 5.90 -8.42
N ARG A 23 -1.86 5.86 -9.12
CA ARG A 23 -2.35 7.03 -9.89
C ARG A 23 -2.70 8.21 -8.99
N GLN A 24 -3.32 7.95 -7.84
CA GLN A 24 -3.64 9.02 -6.89
C GLN A 24 -2.36 9.67 -6.34
N LEU A 25 -1.38 8.85 -5.94
CA LEU A 25 -0.09 9.27 -5.38
C LEU A 25 0.86 9.88 -6.43
N ALA A 26 0.51 9.78 -7.71
CA ALA A 26 1.12 10.58 -8.77
C ALA A 26 0.66 12.03 -8.78
N THR A 27 -0.50 12.31 -8.20
CA THR A 27 -1.10 13.66 -8.18
C THR A 27 -0.84 14.36 -6.85
N THR A 28 -0.97 13.64 -5.73
CA THR A 28 -0.87 14.23 -4.38
C THR A 28 0.08 13.43 -3.48
N PRO A 29 0.73 14.07 -2.49
CA PRO A 29 1.67 13.36 -1.61
C PRO A 29 1.00 12.35 -0.66
N TYR A 30 -0.27 12.52 -0.35
CA TYR A 30 -1.08 11.61 0.47
C TYR A 30 -2.35 11.20 -0.26
N LEU A 31 -3.02 10.17 0.24
CA LEU A 31 -4.17 9.57 -0.43
C LEU A 31 -5.40 10.48 -0.47
N ALA A 32 -5.53 11.38 0.50
CA ALA A 32 -6.61 12.36 0.60
C ALA A 32 -6.19 13.78 0.20
N GLY A 33 -5.02 13.96 -0.44
CA GLY A 33 -4.53 15.25 -0.92
C GLY A 33 -3.17 15.65 -0.33
N GLU A 34 -3.04 16.92 0.06
CA GLU A 34 -1.76 17.52 0.48
C GLU A 34 -1.35 17.19 1.91
N ARG A 35 -2.25 16.65 2.74
CA ARG A 35 -1.99 16.40 4.17
C ARG A 35 -2.22 14.95 4.56
N PHE A 36 -1.38 14.49 5.48
CA PHE A 36 -1.52 13.18 6.12
C PHE A 36 -2.87 13.06 6.82
N SER A 37 -3.51 11.90 6.68
CA SER A 37 -4.88 11.67 7.15
C SER A 37 -5.10 10.23 7.59
N ILE A 38 -6.30 9.95 8.11
CA ILE A 38 -6.73 8.58 8.43
C ILE A 38 -6.72 7.66 7.19
N ALA A 39 -6.86 8.20 5.98
CA ALA A 39 -6.78 7.39 4.75
C ALA A 39 -5.40 6.76 4.61
N ASP A 40 -4.34 7.50 4.96
CA ASP A 40 -2.97 7.02 4.89
C ASP A 40 -2.67 5.98 5.95
N ILE A 41 -3.14 6.21 7.18
CA ILE A 41 -3.01 5.23 8.28
C ILE A 41 -3.71 3.91 7.92
N ALA A 42 -4.95 3.99 7.43
CA ALA A 42 -5.76 2.82 7.11
C ALA A 42 -5.17 1.98 5.99
N LEU A 43 -4.66 2.63 4.93
CA LEU A 43 -4.08 1.91 3.78
C LEU A 43 -2.64 1.46 4.05
N TYR A 44 -1.85 2.21 4.81
CA TYR A 44 -0.47 1.83 5.14
C TYR A 44 -0.39 0.48 5.86
N ALA A 45 -1.32 0.24 6.80
CA ALA A 45 -1.37 -0.97 7.61
C ALA A 45 -1.34 -2.27 6.79
N TYR A 46 -1.95 -2.29 5.60
CA TYR A 46 -1.96 -3.45 4.71
C TYR A 46 -0.94 -3.33 3.59
N THR A 47 -0.77 -2.14 3.02
CA THR A 47 0.08 -1.95 1.84
C THR A 47 1.56 -2.16 2.15
N HIS A 48 2.03 -1.80 3.35
CA HIS A 48 3.45 -2.01 3.73
C HIS A 48 3.82 -3.51 3.81
N ALA A 49 2.85 -4.40 4.01
CA ALA A 49 3.01 -5.85 4.08
C ALA A 49 2.53 -6.57 2.81
N ALA A 50 2.37 -5.86 1.68
CA ALA A 50 1.88 -6.47 0.42
C ALA A 50 2.77 -7.63 -0.08
N GLY A 51 4.07 -7.61 0.26
CA GLY A 51 5.01 -8.69 -0.03
C GLY A 51 4.61 -10.03 0.61
N ASP A 52 4.03 -10.02 1.81
CA ASP A 52 3.53 -11.23 2.47
C ASP A 52 2.36 -11.87 1.70
N GLY A 53 1.65 -11.08 0.89
CA GLY A 53 0.64 -11.53 -0.06
C GLY A 53 1.18 -11.96 -1.43
N GLY A 54 2.51 -11.94 -1.62
CA GLY A 54 3.17 -12.26 -2.88
C GLY A 54 3.02 -11.17 -3.95
N ILE A 55 2.81 -9.91 -3.54
CA ILE A 55 2.73 -8.78 -4.46
C ILE A 55 3.99 -7.93 -4.35
N GLU A 56 4.76 -7.90 -5.43
CA GLU A 56 5.96 -7.07 -5.54
C GLU A 56 5.59 -5.60 -5.78
N LEU A 57 6.12 -4.71 -4.94
CA LEU A 57 5.83 -3.28 -5.02
C LEU A 57 6.79 -2.49 -5.91
N SER A 58 7.82 -3.15 -6.47
CA SER A 58 8.88 -2.53 -7.29
C SER A 58 8.36 -1.74 -8.49
N GLY A 59 7.18 -2.10 -9.03
CA GLY A 59 6.51 -1.40 -10.13
C GLY A 59 5.69 -0.17 -9.76
N TYR A 60 5.62 0.20 -8.47
CA TYR A 60 4.77 1.29 -7.97
C TYR A 60 5.61 2.38 -7.26
N PRO A 61 6.37 3.20 -8.01
CA PRO A 61 7.29 4.18 -7.43
C PRO A 61 6.61 5.29 -6.61
N HIS A 62 5.39 5.70 -6.97
CA HIS A 62 4.67 6.71 -6.18
C HIS A 62 4.20 6.14 -4.85
N LEU A 63 3.72 4.90 -4.87
CA LEU A 63 3.35 4.14 -3.69
C LEU A 63 4.54 3.88 -2.75
N GLN A 64 5.70 3.49 -3.28
CA GLN A 64 6.92 3.32 -2.47
C GLN A 64 7.30 4.61 -1.74
N ARG A 65 7.33 5.75 -2.45
CA ARG A 65 7.62 7.05 -1.82
C ARG A 65 6.59 7.42 -0.74
N TRP A 66 5.34 7.04 -0.93
CA TRP A 66 4.30 7.25 0.07
C TRP A 66 4.50 6.33 1.29
N LEU A 67 4.86 5.06 1.10
CA LEU A 67 5.21 4.16 2.21
C LEU A 67 6.34 4.73 3.06
N ASP A 68 7.42 5.19 2.42
CA ASP A 68 8.55 5.83 3.12
C ASP A 68 8.11 7.06 3.91
N ARG A 69 7.25 7.90 3.31
CA ARG A 69 6.73 9.12 3.94
C ARG A 69 5.85 8.82 5.15
N VAL A 70 5.02 7.77 5.09
CA VAL A 70 4.16 7.36 6.21
C VAL A 70 5.00 6.72 7.33
N ALA A 71 5.99 5.88 6.97
CA ALA A 71 6.91 5.27 7.92
C ALA A 71 7.76 6.30 8.70
N ALA A 72 7.99 7.48 8.09
CA ALA A 72 8.72 8.59 8.71
C ALA A 72 7.86 9.50 9.60
N GLN A 73 6.55 9.26 9.74
CA GLN A 73 5.70 10.10 10.58
C GLN A 73 6.08 10.00 12.07
N PRO A 74 6.05 11.12 12.82
CA PRO A 74 6.29 11.09 14.27
C PRO A 74 5.32 10.14 14.97
N GLY A 75 5.86 9.24 15.81
CA GLY A 75 5.07 8.24 16.52
C GLY A 75 4.74 6.98 15.70
N HIS A 76 5.23 6.87 14.46
CA HIS A 76 5.19 5.62 13.73
C HIS A 76 5.99 4.55 14.49
N VAL A 77 5.37 3.38 14.68
CA VAL A 77 5.99 2.21 15.29
C VAL A 77 6.13 1.15 14.21
N PRO A 78 7.35 0.75 13.84
CA PRO A 78 7.54 -0.30 12.84
C PRO A 78 6.98 -1.62 13.37
N MET A 79 6.39 -2.41 12.47
CA MET A 79 6.00 -3.77 12.80
C MET A 79 7.28 -4.57 13.06
N ALA A 80 7.41 -5.11 14.27
CA ALA A 80 8.50 -6.02 14.59
C ALA A 80 8.31 -7.29 13.77
N VAL A 81 9.29 -7.60 12.93
CA VAL A 81 9.40 -8.88 12.21
C VAL A 81 9.91 -9.96 13.17
#